data_AF-A0A257JEZ8-F1
#
_entry.id   AF-A0A257JEZ8-F1
#
_cell.length_a   1.000
_cell.length_b   1.000
_cell.length_c   1.000
_cell.angle_alpha   90.00
_cell.angle_beta   90.00
_cell.angle_gamma   90.00
#
_symmetry.space_group_name_H-M   'P 1'
#
loop_
_entity.id
_entity.type
_entity.pdbx_description
1 polymer ?
#
loop_
_entity_poly.entity_id
_entity_poly.type
_entity_poly.pdbx_seq_one_letter_code
_entity_poly.pdbx_strand_id
1 'polypeptide(L)'
;MSVLDTQTDMLREEAGHEPDPVHTGEIKSETQVIAIYGKGGSGKSFALSNLSYMMAQQGKRVLLIGCDPKSDTTSLLFGGKSCPTIIETSSKKKLAGEEVRIEDVCFQRD
;
A
#
# COMPACT_ATOMS: atom_id res chain seq x y z
N MET A 1 8.07 16.59 -20.82
CA MET A 1 7.68 16.00 -19.52
C MET A 1 7.62 14.50 -19.72
N SER A 2 8.43 13.72 -18.99
CA SER A 2 8.52 12.28 -19.24
C SER A 2 7.30 11.54 -18.70
N VAL A 3 6.99 10.36 -19.24
CA VAL A 3 5.89 9.49 -18.77
C VAL A 3 6.05 9.09 -17.29
N LEU A 4 7.29 9.10 -16.78
CA LEU A 4 7.61 8.84 -15.38
C LEU A 4 7.29 10.03 -14.48
N ASP A 5 7.45 11.26 -14.97
CA ASP A 5 7.09 12.47 -14.23
C ASP A 5 5.58 12.54 -14.01
N THR A 6 4.78 12.30 -15.06
CA THR A 6 3.31 12.30 -14.96
C THR A 6 2.74 11.21 -14.06
N GLN A 7 3.36 10.04 -13.98
CA GLN A 7 2.91 8.98 -13.06
C GLN A 7 3.22 9.29 -11.60
N THR A 8 4.37 9.91 -11.34
CA THR A 8 4.74 10.33 -9.98
C THR A 8 3.79 11.40 -9.49
N ASP A 9 3.37 12.31 -10.36
CA ASP A 9 2.43 13.37 -10.03
C ASP A 9 1.02 12.82 -9.74
N MET A 10 0.54 11.82 -10.50
CA MET A 10 -0.73 11.15 -10.20
C MET A 10 -0.74 10.44 -8.84
N LEU A 11 0.33 9.71 -8.51
CA LEU A 11 0.44 9.02 -7.22
C LEU A 11 0.52 10.03 -6.05
N ARG A 12 1.12 11.20 -6.28
CA ARG A 12 1.15 12.29 -5.30
C ARG A 12 -0.21 12.97 -5.14
N GLU A 13 -0.95 13.13 -6.23
CA GLU A 13 -2.32 13.67 -6.21
C GLU A 13 -3.26 12.73 -5.45
N GLU A 14 -3.17 11.42 -5.70
CA GLU A 14 -3.91 10.38 -4.97
C GLU A 14 -3.53 10.37 -3.48
N ALA A 15 -2.23 10.42 -3.15
CA ALA A 15 -1.75 10.51 -1.77
C ALA A 15 -2.15 11.82 -1.06
N GLY A 16 -2.51 12.86 -1.83
CA GLY A 16 -3.03 14.11 -1.29
C GLY A 16 -4.50 14.02 -0.86
N HIS A 17 -5.20 12.93 -1.16
CA HIS A 17 -6.55 12.69 -0.65
C HIS A 17 -6.47 12.38 0.85
N GLU A 18 -7.05 13.23 1.69
CA GLU A 18 -7.03 13.00 3.14
C GLU A 18 -7.72 11.67 3.45
N PRO A 19 -7.08 10.78 4.23
CA PRO A 19 -7.70 9.53 4.61
C PRO A 19 -8.97 9.82 5.41
N ASP A 20 -9.97 8.95 5.28
CA ASP A 20 -11.17 9.02 6.11
C ASP A 20 -10.78 9.23 7.58
N PRO A 21 -11.42 10.17 8.28
CA PRO A 21 -11.08 10.46 9.67
C PRO A 21 -11.10 9.17 10.49
N VAL A 22 -10.08 9.01 11.33
CA VAL A 22 -9.93 7.84 12.20
C VAL A 22 -11.22 7.68 12.99
N HIS A 23 -11.83 6.51 12.90
CA HIS A 23 -13.08 6.25 13.62
C HIS A 23 -12.79 6.30 15.13
N THR A 24 -13.29 7.34 15.80
CA THR A 24 -13.12 7.55 17.25
C THR A 24 -14.24 6.93 18.09
N GLY A 25 -15.16 6.21 17.44
CA GLY A 25 -16.20 5.44 18.12
C GLY A 25 -15.62 4.26 18.89
N GLU A 26 -16.45 3.67 19.75
CA GLU A 26 -16.11 2.40 20.41
C GLU A 26 -15.75 1.34 19.36
N ILE A 27 -14.63 0.64 19.55
CA ILE A 27 -14.17 -0.41 18.64
C ILE A 27 -15.19 -1.56 18.70
N LYS A 28 -16.09 -1.61 17.71
CA LYS A 28 -17.16 -2.62 17.66
C LYS A 28 -16.68 -3.99 17.19
N SER A 29 -15.45 -4.10 16.68
CA SER A 29 -14.86 -5.35 16.22
C SER A 29 -13.33 -5.28 16.21
N GLU A 30 -12.68 -6.36 16.62
CA GLU A 30 -11.24 -6.52 16.55
C GLU A 30 -10.75 -6.63 15.10
N THR A 31 -9.63 -5.98 14.78
CA THR A 31 -9.01 -6.09 13.45
C THR A 31 -8.45 -7.51 13.25
N GLN A 32 -8.91 -8.19 12.22
CA GLN A 32 -8.35 -9.49 11.85
C GLN A 32 -6.99 -9.32 11.15
N VAL A 33 -5.95 -9.94 11.71
CA VAL A 33 -4.59 -9.92 11.15
C VAL A 33 -4.28 -11.27 10.51
N ILE A 34 -3.91 -11.26 9.23
CA ILE A 34 -3.58 -12.47 8.47
C ILE A 34 -2.16 -12.33 7.92
N ALA A 35 -1.30 -13.29 8.21
CA ALA A 35 0.06 -13.37 7.68
C ALA A 35 0.23 -14.61 6.80
N ILE A 36 0.73 -14.41 5.56
CA ILE A 36 0.93 -15.51 4.60
C ILE A 36 2.43 -15.76 4.44
N TYR A 37 2.86 -16.97 4.79
CA TYR A 37 4.24 -17.45 4.66
C TYR A 37 4.37 -18.51 3.56
N GLY A 38 5.60 -18.74 3.10
CA GLY A 38 5.89 -19.73 2.07
C GLY A 38 7.18 -19.43 1.29
N LYS A 39 7.64 -20.42 0.52
CA LYS A 39 8.86 -20.30 -0.28
C LYS A 39 8.74 -19.25 -1.39
N GLY A 40 9.87 -18.85 -1.97
CA GLY A 40 9.87 -18.05 -3.20
C GLY A 40 9.11 -18.77 -4.31
N GLY A 41 8.26 -18.05 -5.05
CA GLY A 41 7.48 -18.63 -6.15
C GLY A 41 6.24 -19.45 -5.74
N SER A 42 5.90 -19.57 -4.46
CA SER A 42 4.72 -20.33 -4.00
C SER A 42 3.37 -19.60 -4.18
N GLY A 43 3.36 -18.45 -4.87
CA GLY A 43 2.13 -17.69 -5.12
C GLY A 43 1.64 -16.80 -3.95
N LYS A 44 2.47 -16.49 -2.94
CA LYS A 44 2.06 -15.67 -1.78
C LYS A 44 1.52 -14.30 -2.17
N SER A 45 2.29 -13.54 -2.93
CA SER A 45 1.90 -12.21 -3.41
C SER A 45 0.61 -12.28 -4.23
N PHE A 46 0.47 -13.30 -5.07
CA PHE A 46 -0.73 -13.52 -5.87
C PHE A 46 -1.96 -13.80 -5.00
N ALA A 47 -1.84 -14.68 -4.01
CA ALA A 47 -2.94 -15.00 -3.09
C ALA A 47 -3.33 -13.79 -2.23
N LEU A 48 -2.34 -13.08 -1.67
CA LEU A 48 -2.58 -11.95 -0.78
C LEU A 48 -3.30 -10.80 -1.51
N SER A 49 -2.86 -10.45 -2.71
CA SER A 49 -3.48 -9.38 -3.50
C SER A 49 -4.92 -9.69 -3.89
N ASN A 50 -5.18 -10.92 -4.38
CA ASN A 50 -6.55 -11.31 -4.73
C ASN A 50 -7.46 -11.44 -3.49
N LEU A 51 -6.95 -11.96 -2.38
CA LEU A 51 -7.71 -12.05 -1.12
C LEU A 51 -8.09 -10.65 -0.62
N SER A 52 -7.13 -9.73 -0.57
CA SER A 52 -7.36 -8.35 -0.15
C SER A 52 -8.38 -7.63 -1.06
N TYR A 53 -8.26 -7.81 -2.39
CA TYR A 53 -9.23 -7.27 -3.33
C TYR A 53 -10.65 -7.82 -3.10
N MET A 54 -10.79 -9.13 -2.91
CA MET A 54 -12.08 -9.77 -2.63
C MET A 54 -12.70 -9.30 -1.31
N MET A 55 -11.89 -9.14 -0.27
CA MET A 55 -12.37 -8.61 1.02
C MET A 55 -12.84 -7.16 0.88
N ALA A 56 -12.12 -6.33 0.12
CA ALA A 56 -12.53 -4.95 -0.18
C ALA A 56 -13.86 -4.91 -0.95
N GLN A 57 -14.03 -5.76 -1.96
CA GLN A 57 -15.29 -5.90 -2.72
C GLN A 57 -16.48 -6.34 -1.83
N GLN A 58 -16.22 -7.01 -0.71
CA GLN A 58 -17.23 -7.36 0.30
C GLN A 58 -17.49 -6.23 1.32
N GLY A 59 -16.99 -5.02 1.06
CA GLY A 59 -17.16 -3.85 1.92
C GLY A 59 -16.29 -3.86 3.18
N LYS A 60 -15.23 -4.68 3.22
CA LYS A 60 -14.27 -4.66 4.34
C LYS A 60 -13.22 -3.58 4.10
N ARG A 61 -12.82 -2.88 5.17
CA ARG A 61 -11.61 -2.04 5.15
C ARG A 61 -10.40 -2.96 5.24
N VAL A 62 -9.53 -2.91 4.24
CA VAL A 62 -8.38 -3.83 4.11
C VAL A 62 -7.10 -3.01 3.99
N LEU A 63 -6.12 -3.33 4.84
CA LEU A 63 -4.74 -2.86 4.70
C LEU A 63 -3.88 -4.04 4.25
N LEU A 64 -3.25 -3.93 3.08
CA LEU A 64 -2.30 -4.91 2.58
C LEU A 64 -0.87 -4.40 2.78
N ILE A 65 -0.03 -5.21 3.41
CA ILE A 65 1.37 -4.88 3.68
C ILE A 65 2.25 -5.91 2.98
N GLY A 66 3.07 -5.46 2.03
CA GLY A 66 4.09 -6.28 1.38
C GLY A 66 5.34 -6.39 2.26
N CYS A 67 5.68 -7.61 2.70
CA CYS A 67 6.86 -7.87 3.53
C CYS A 67 7.94 -8.71 2.81
N ASP A 68 7.80 -8.94 1.50
CA ASP A 68 8.75 -9.71 0.69
C ASP A 68 9.79 -8.77 0.06
N PRO A 69 11.11 -9.11 0.09
CA PRO A 69 12.15 -8.28 -0.50
C PRO A 69 12.00 -8.07 -2.02
N LYS A 70 11.20 -8.90 -2.71
CA LYS A 70 10.88 -8.72 -4.14
C LYS A 70 10.03 -7.46 -4.40
N SER A 71 9.33 -6.95 -3.39
CA SER A 71 8.56 -5.69 -3.43
C SER A 71 7.51 -5.59 -4.55
N ASP A 72 6.96 -6.73 -4.99
CA ASP A 72 5.99 -6.81 -6.09
C ASP A 72 4.58 -7.21 -5.64
N THR A 73 4.35 -7.34 -4.34
CA THR A 73 3.06 -7.78 -3.78
C THR A 73 1.92 -6.86 -4.23
N THR A 74 2.09 -5.55 -4.11
CA THR A 74 1.06 -4.57 -4.49
C THR A 74 0.96 -4.37 -6.01
N SER A 75 1.95 -4.80 -6.80
CA SER A 75 1.96 -4.53 -8.25
C SER A 75 0.75 -5.09 -8.97
N LEU A 76 0.22 -6.23 -8.55
CA LEU A 76 -1.02 -6.81 -9.10
C LEU A 76 -2.26 -5.94 -8.83
N LEU A 77 -2.26 -5.17 -7.74
CA LEU A 77 -3.38 -4.30 -7.37
C LEU A 77 -3.36 -2.98 -8.13
N PHE A 78 -2.17 -2.44 -8.40
CA PHE A 78 -1.98 -1.14 -9.04
C PHE A 78 -1.64 -1.28 -10.54
N GLY A 79 -2.26 -2.23 -11.24
CA GLY A 79 -2.16 -2.36 -12.69
C GLY A 79 -0.74 -2.65 -13.20
N GLY A 80 0.07 -3.36 -12.42
CA GLY A 80 1.47 -3.68 -12.73
C GLY A 80 2.48 -2.65 -12.21
N LYS A 81 2.02 -1.58 -11.54
CA LYS A 81 2.91 -0.56 -10.96
C LYS A 81 3.31 -0.92 -9.54
N SER A 82 4.60 -0.88 -9.25
CA SER A 82 5.09 -1.05 -7.87
C SER A 82 4.98 0.26 -7.10
N CYS A 83 4.36 0.21 -5.93
CA CYS A 83 4.40 1.33 -4.99
C CYS A 83 5.83 1.53 -4.48
N PRO A 84 6.27 2.78 -4.22
CA PRO A 84 7.51 3.05 -3.50
C PRO A 84 7.55 2.31 -2.16
N THR A 85 8.69 1.72 -1.80
CA THR A 85 8.83 1.01 -0.52
C THR A 85 8.99 1.97 0.64
N ILE A 86 8.56 1.56 1.83
CA ILE A 86 8.76 2.34 3.07
C ILE A 86 10.25 2.67 3.25
N ILE A 87 11.14 1.70 3.03
CA ILE A 87 12.59 1.87 3.23
C ILE A 87 13.14 2.91 2.25
N GLU A 88 12.77 2.82 0.97
CA GLU A 88 13.25 3.76 -0.05
C GLU A 88 12.73 5.18 0.20
N THR A 89 11.43 5.34 0.41
CA THR A 89 10.82 6.66 0.61
C THR A 89 11.33 7.32 1.89
N SER A 90 11.34 6.60 3.01
CA SER A 90 11.82 7.15 4.28
C SER A 90 13.31 7.54 4.23
N SER A 91 14.14 6.75 3.55
CA SER A 91 15.57 7.06 3.38
C SER A 91 15.77 8.34 2.57
N LYS A 92 15.05 8.50 1.45
CA LYS A 92 15.15 9.71 0.61
C LYS A 92 14.69 10.97 1.35
N LYS A 93 13.54 10.94 2.02
CA LYS A 93 13.02 12.11 2.76
C LYS A 93 13.92 12.49 3.93
N LYS A 94 14.43 11.51 4.68
CA LYS A 94 15.38 11.76 5.76
C LYS A 94 16.67 12.41 5.28
N LEU A 95 17.22 11.97 4.14
CA LEU A 95 18.41 12.59 3.52
C LEU A 95 18.15 14.03 3.06
N ALA A 96 16.91 14.33 2.64
CA ALA A 96 16.47 15.68 2.27
C ALA A 96 16.17 16.58 3.48
N GLY A 97 16.21 16.04 4.71
CA GLY A 97 15.82 16.78 5.92
C GLY A 97 14.30 16.98 6.07
N GLU A 98 13.50 16.18 5.35
CA GLU A 98 12.04 16.23 5.37
C GLU A 98 11.45 15.25 6.39
N GLU A 99 10.26 15.57 6.89
CA GLU A 99 9.47 14.67 7.73
C GLU A 99 8.79 13.58 6.88
N VAL A 100 8.78 12.34 7.39
CA VAL A 100 8.06 11.22 6.79
C VAL A 100 6.64 11.16 7.35
N ARG A 101 5.65 11.10 6.46
CA ARG A 101 4.23 11.03 6.78
C ARG A 101 3.61 9.76 6.22
N ILE A 102 2.37 9.46 6.60
CA ILE A 102 1.69 8.20 6.22
C ILE A 102 1.41 8.19 4.71
N GLU A 103 0.97 9.34 4.18
CA GLU A 103 0.70 9.56 2.76
C GLU A 103 1.93 9.34 1.85
N ASP A 104 3.15 9.34 2.40
CA ASP A 104 4.35 9.04 1.63
C ASP A 104 4.49 7.54 1.28
N VAL A 105 3.81 6.66 2.02
CA VAL A 105 4.03 5.20 1.97
C VAL A 105 2.75 4.36 1.97
N CYS A 106 1.60 4.97 2.21
CA CYS A 106 0.30 4.31 2.20
C CYS A 106 -0.52 4.82 1.01
N PHE A 107 -0.81 3.93 0.07
CA PHE A 107 -1.51 4.25 -1.19
C PHE A 107 -2.87 3.56 -1.23
N GLN A 108 -3.88 4.22 -1.80
CA GLN A 108 -5.25 3.74 -1.82
C GLN A 108 -5.67 3.38 -3.23
N ARG A 109 -5.94 2.10 -3.45
CA ARG A 109 -6.57 1.68 -4.70
C ARG A 109 -8.04 2.11 -4.73
N ASP A 110 -8.43 2.67 -5.87
CA ASP A 110 -9.78 3.02 -6.31
C ASP A 110 -10.74 1.83 -6.44
#